data_AF-A0A1C9I3N0-F1
#
_entry.id   AF-A0A1C9I3N0-F1
#
_cell.length_a   1.000
_cell.length_b   1.000
_cell.length_c   1.000
_cell.angle_alpha   90.00
_cell.angle_beta   90.00
_cell.angle_gamma   90.00
#
_symmetry.space_group_name_H-M   'P 1'
#
loop_
_entity.id
_entity.type
_entity.pdbx_description
1 polymer ?
#
loop_
_entity_poly.entity_id
_entity_poly.type
_entity_poly.pdbx_seq_one_letter_code
_entity_poly.pdbx_strand_id
1 'polypeptide(L)'
;MGAAISLRADFDAEGLRRLARKSKHAAQARRLLALALIYGGGSRSDAARLGNVTLEIVRDWVLRFNANGNGVLGIRLRRPQPPSFQALSLESMPMAD
;
A
#
# COMPACT_ATOMS: atom_id res chain seq x y z
N MET A 1 6.79 -18.39 6.73
CA MET A 1 7.00 -17.45 7.84
C MET A 1 7.22 -16.05 7.26
N GLY A 2 6.31 -15.12 7.49
CA GLY A 2 6.43 -13.75 6.98
C GLY A 2 7.25 -12.89 7.94
N ALA A 3 8.36 -12.33 7.47
CA ALA A 3 9.24 -11.44 8.25
C ALA A 3 8.43 -10.36 8.98
N ALA A 4 8.79 -10.11 10.24
CA ALA A 4 8.28 -8.96 10.97
C ALA A 4 8.74 -7.70 10.25
N ILE A 5 7.81 -6.80 9.93
CA ILE A 5 8.16 -5.50 9.33
C ILE A 5 8.41 -4.54 10.48
N SER A 6 9.63 -4.04 10.59
CA SER A 6 9.97 -2.98 11.54
C SER A 6 9.18 -1.72 11.20
N LEU A 7 8.45 -1.18 12.19
CA LEU A 7 7.69 0.07 12.07
C LEU A 7 8.60 1.26 12.39
N ARG A 8 8.33 2.43 11.79
CA ARG A 8 9.07 3.66 12.10
C ARG A 8 8.63 4.21 13.47
N ALA A 9 9.58 4.65 14.29
CA ALA A 9 9.27 5.16 15.63
C ALA A 9 8.66 6.57 15.64
N ASP A 10 8.82 7.34 14.55
CA ASP A 10 8.34 8.72 14.45
C ASP A 10 6.80 8.84 14.37
N PHE A 11 6.10 7.71 14.24
CA PHE A 11 4.64 7.64 14.17
C PHE A 11 4.08 6.69 15.21
N ASP A 12 2.96 7.08 15.79
CA ASP A 12 2.18 6.29 16.72
C ASP A 12 0.75 6.07 16.20
N ALA A 13 0.06 5.12 16.81
CA ALA A 13 -1.32 4.81 16.46
C ALA A 13 -2.25 6.03 16.59
N GLU A 14 -2.03 6.89 17.59
CA GLU A 14 -2.85 8.09 17.76
C GLU A 14 -2.61 9.16 16.70
N GLY A 15 -1.35 9.43 16.35
CA GLY A 15 -0.98 10.35 15.29
C GLY A 15 -1.62 9.97 13.96
N LEU A 16 -1.62 8.68 13.64
CA LEU A 16 -2.29 8.14 12.46
C LEU A 16 -3.81 8.31 12.52
N ARG A 17 -4.45 8.11 13.69
CA ARG A 17 -5.89 8.40 13.88
C ARG A 17 -6.19 9.89 13.73
N ARG A 18 -5.33 10.79 14.25
CA ARG A 18 -5.45 12.24 14.07
C ARG A 18 -5.36 12.63 12.59
N LEU A 19 -4.41 12.07 11.85
CA LEU A 19 -4.28 12.28 10.41
C LEU A 19 -5.49 11.77 9.64
N ALA A 20 -6.01 10.58 10.00
CA ALA A 20 -7.21 10.02 9.38
C ALA A 20 -8.43 10.94 9.56
N ARG A 21 -8.64 11.51 10.75
CA ARG A 21 -9.72 12.47 11.02
C ARG A 21 -9.59 13.77 10.23
N LYS A 22 -8.36 14.22 9.96
CA LYS A 22 -8.09 15.41 9.14
C LYS A 22 -8.17 15.15 7.63
N SER A 23 -8.20 13.87 7.21
CA SER A 23 -8.27 13.51 5.80
C SER A 23 -9.62 13.86 5.20
N LYS A 24 -9.60 14.53 4.05
CA LYS A 24 -10.80 14.80 3.23
C LYS A 24 -11.19 13.62 2.33
N HIS A 25 -10.33 12.61 2.22
CA HIS A 25 -10.56 11.44 1.38
C HIS A 25 -10.81 10.20 2.22
N ALA A 26 -12.00 9.61 2.09
CA ALA A 26 -12.40 8.44 2.86
C ALA A 26 -11.49 7.22 2.63
N ALA A 27 -10.98 7.03 1.41
CA ALA A 27 -10.03 5.95 1.11
C ALA A 27 -8.68 6.14 1.84
N GLN A 28 -8.18 7.38 1.90
CA GLN A 28 -6.96 7.69 2.64
C GLN A 28 -7.18 7.54 4.14
N ALA A 29 -8.33 7.98 4.66
CA ALA A 29 -8.68 7.82 6.07
C ALA A 29 -8.70 6.33 6.49
N ARG A 30 -9.32 5.44 5.71
CA ARG A 30 -9.33 3.99 6.00
C ARG A 30 -7.92 3.38 6.01
N ARG A 31 -7.04 3.79 5.09
CA ARG A 31 -5.64 3.35 5.07
C ARG A 31 -4.88 3.79 6.32
N LEU A 32 -5.04 5.06 6.71
CA LEU A 32 -4.42 5.59 7.92
C LEU A 32 -4.93 4.88 9.18
N LEU A 33 -6.23 4.53 9.23
CA LEU A 33 -6.79 3.75 10.34
C LEU A 33 -6.28 2.31 10.35
N ALA A 34 -6.13 1.66 9.19
CA ALA A 34 -5.53 0.33 9.09
C ALA A 34 -4.07 0.34 9.59
N LEU A 35 -3.28 1.36 9.22
CA LEU A 35 -1.93 1.54 9.74
C LEU A 35 -1.91 1.83 11.25
N ALA A 36 -2.83 2.67 11.74
CA ALA A 36 -2.95 2.95 13.17
C ALA A 36 -3.20 1.68 13.98
N LEU A 37 -3.98 0.74 13.43
CA LEU A 37 -4.23 -0.55 14.06
C LEU A 37 -2.95 -1.38 14.17
N ILE A 38 -2.13 -1.45 13.10
CA ILE A 38 -0.84 -2.15 13.11
C ILE A 38 0.14 -1.53 14.11
N TYR A 39 0.25 -0.20 14.10
CA TYR A 39 1.11 0.54 15.03
C TYR A 39 0.65 0.41 16.49
N GLY A 40 -0.63 0.17 16.72
CA GLY A 40 -1.19 -0.14 18.04
C GLY A 40 -1.05 -1.61 18.46
N GLY A 41 -0.32 -2.45 17.71
CA GLY A 41 -0.14 -3.87 18.02
C GLY A 41 -1.27 -4.79 17.52
N GLY A 42 -2.22 -4.26 16.75
CA GLY A 42 -3.31 -5.05 16.19
C GLY A 42 -2.89 -5.96 15.04
N SER A 43 -3.75 -6.92 14.69
CA SER A 43 -3.47 -7.91 13.66
C SER A 43 -3.55 -7.33 12.24
N ARG A 44 -2.71 -7.87 11.35
CA ARG A 44 -2.76 -7.58 9.90
C ARG A 44 -4.11 -7.97 9.28
N SER A 45 -4.77 -8.99 9.82
CA SER A 45 -6.09 -9.44 9.35
C SER A 45 -7.18 -8.43 9.66
N ASP A 46 -7.13 -7.79 10.83
CA ASP A 46 -8.10 -6.75 11.20
C ASP A 46 -7.84 -5.46 10.42
N ALA A 47 -6.58 -5.12 10.18
CA ALA A 47 -6.22 -4.01 9.32
C ALA A 47 -6.70 -4.21 7.87
N ALA A 48 -6.62 -5.44 7.36
CA ALA A 48 -7.12 -5.83 6.04
C ALA A 48 -8.64 -5.66 5.94
N ARG A 49 -9.39 -6.14 6.97
CA ARG A 49 -10.84 -5.93 7.07
C ARG A 49 -11.21 -4.45 7.10
N LEU A 50 -10.50 -3.65 7.91
CA LEU A 50 -10.76 -2.21 8.03
C LEU A 50 -10.48 -1.44 6.73
N GLY A 51 -9.44 -1.85 6.00
CA GLY A 51 -9.08 -1.30 4.70
C GLY A 51 -9.91 -1.82 3.53
N ASN A 52 -10.72 -2.87 3.74
CA ASN A 52 -11.38 -3.67 2.70
C ASN A 52 -10.39 -4.14 1.61
N VAL A 53 -9.26 -4.68 2.04
CA VAL A 53 -8.14 -5.12 1.19
C VAL A 53 -7.55 -6.44 1.68
N THR A 54 -6.57 -6.99 0.96
CA THR A 54 -5.84 -8.19 1.35
C THR A 54 -4.68 -7.90 2.31
N LEU A 55 -4.18 -8.93 2.98
CA LEU A 55 -2.99 -8.86 3.87
C LEU A 55 -1.74 -8.35 3.13
N GLU A 56 -1.58 -8.72 1.86
CA GLU A 56 -0.46 -8.26 1.03
C GLU A 56 -0.52 -6.76 0.76
N ILE A 57 -1.72 -6.23 0.53
CA ILE A 57 -1.92 -4.79 0.34
C ILE A 57 -1.63 -4.04 1.64
N VAL A 58 -2.06 -4.56 2.80
CA VAL A 58 -1.68 -3.97 4.10
C VAL A 58 -0.17 -3.98 4.28
N ARG A 59 0.51 -5.06 3.90
CA ARG A 59 1.97 -5.18 3.94
C ARG A 59 2.65 -4.09 3.09
N ASP A 60 2.19 -3.92 1.85
CA ASP A 60 2.68 -2.88 0.94
C ASP A 60 2.44 -1.47 1.50
N TRP A 61 1.29 -1.21 2.14
CA TRP A 61 1.04 0.07 2.79
C TRP A 61 2.05 0.38 3.89
N VAL A 62 2.34 -0.60 4.76
CA VAL A 62 3.32 -0.43 5.84
C VAL A 62 4.71 -0.15 5.28
N LEU A 63 5.15 -0.92 4.27
CA LEU A 63 6.46 -0.73 3.65
C LEU A 63 6.60 0.65 2.99
N ARG A 64 5.60 1.06 2.21
CA ARG A 64 5.61 2.38 1.55
C ARG A 64 5.52 3.52 2.54
N PHE A 65 4.72 3.37 3.59
CA PHE A 65 4.57 4.36 4.64
C PHE A 65 5.87 4.51 5.45
N ASN A 66 6.55 3.41 5.78
CA ASN A 66 7.84 3.48 6.48
C ASN A 66 8.90 4.18 5.62
N ALA A 67 8.93 3.91 4.31
CA ALA A 67 9.88 4.53 3.40
C ALA A 67 9.61 6.03 3.13
N ASN A 68 8.34 6.43 2.99
CA ASN A 68 8.00 7.75 2.43
C ASN A 68 7.04 8.61 3.29
N GLY A 69 6.58 8.10 4.44
CA GLY A 69 5.62 8.79 5.31
C GLY A 69 4.19 8.86 4.75
N ASN A 70 3.40 9.82 5.22
CA ASN A 70 1.97 9.94 4.88
C ASN A 70 1.68 10.42 3.45
N GLY A 71 2.66 11.07 2.79
CA GLY A 71 2.51 11.67 1.46
C GLY A 71 2.21 10.65 0.35
N VAL A 72 2.60 9.38 0.53
CA VAL A 72 2.37 8.32 -0.46
C VAL A 72 1.01 7.63 -0.35
N LEU A 73 0.25 7.86 0.72
CA LEU A 73 -1.07 7.22 0.91
C LEU A 73 -2.21 7.88 0.11
N GLY A 74 -1.93 9.05 -0.50
CA GLY A 74 -2.85 9.80 -1.37
C GLY A 74 -2.64 9.56 -2.86
N ILE A 75 -1.44 9.15 -3.27
CA ILE A 75 -1.16 8.80 -4.66
C ILE A 75 -1.79 7.43 -4.87
N ARG A 76 -2.77 7.36 -5.78
CA ARG A 76 -3.36 6.11 -6.34
C ARG A 76 -2.36 4.97 -6.12
N LEU A 77 -2.64 4.10 -5.15
CA LEU A 77 -2.01 2.79 -5.11
C LEU A 77 -2.45 2.14 -6.41
N ARG A 78 -1.72 2.40 -7.50
CA ARG A 78 -1.89 1.64 -8.72
C ARG A 78 -1.80 0.21 -8.23
N ARG A 79 -2.78 -0.61 -8.62
CA ARG A 79 -2.61 -2.07 -8.49
C ARG A 79 -1.18 -2.38 -8.96
N PRO A 80 -0.45 -3.29 -8.30
CA PRO A 80 0.79 -3.78 -8.87
C PRO A 80 0.48 -4.12 -10.33
N GLN A 81 1.10 -3.38 -11.25
CA GLN A 81 0.90 -3.61 -12.66
C GLN A 81 1.56 -4.98 -12.91
N PRO A 82 0.85 -5.99 -13.46
CA PRO A 82 1.53 -7.20 -13.87
C PRO A 82 2.70 -6.81 -14.78
N PRO A 83 3.83 -7.51 -14.74
CA PRO A 83 4.98 -7.16 -15.56
C PRO A 83 4.51 -6.99 -17.00
N SER A 84 4.75 -5.81 -17.55
CA SER A 84 4.51 -5.52 -18.95
C SER A 84 5.27 -6.56 -19.76
N PHE A 85 4.56 -7.49 -20.38
CA PHE A 85 5.09 -8.29 -21.47
C PHE A 85 5.40 -7.30 -22.60
N GLN A 86 6.59 -6.70 -22.58
CA GLN A 86 7.25 -6.29 -23.80
C GLN A 86 7.66 -7.57 -24.52
N ALA A 87 6.69 -8.30 -25.07
CA ALA A 87 6.94 -9.24 -26.15
C ALA A 87 7.00 -8.40 -27.43
N LEU A 88 8.19 -7.85 -27.67
CA LEU A 88 8.80 -7.70 -28.99
C LEU A 88 7.80 -7.39 -30.13
N SER A 89 7.57 -6.10 -30.37
CA SER A 89 7.38 -5.66 -31.74
C SER A 89 8.69 -5.90 -32.48
N LEU A 90 8.77 -7.00 -33.22
CA LEU A 90 9.67 -7.12 -34.36
C LEU A 90 8.86 -7.58 -35.57
N GLU A 91 8.09 -6.63 -36.08
CA GLU A 91 7.84 -6.47 -37.49
C GLU A 91 9.20 -6.38 -38.20
N SER A 92 9.65 -7.45 -38.87
CA SER A 92 10.65 -7.45 -39.96
C SER A 92 10.94 -8.89 -40.41
N MET A 93 10.31 -9.36 -41.48
CA MET A 93 10.94 -9.91 -42.72
C MET A 93 9.87 -10.61 -43.61
N PRO A 94 10.12 -10.82 -44.92
CA PRO A 94 9.36 -10.20 -46.00
C PRO A 94 8.40 -11.17 -46.72
N MET A 95 7.45 -10.59 -47.45
CA MET A 95 6.70 -11.28 -48.49
C MET A 95 7.61 -11.59 -49.69
N ALA A 96 7.83 -12.88 -49.96
CA ALA A 96 8.20 -13.50 -51.24
C ALA A 96 8.00 -15.03 -51.04
N ASP A 97 7.36 -15.81 -51.90
CA ASP A 97 7.13 -15.75 -53.35
C ASP A 97 5.64 -15.99 -53.67
#